data_AF-B4XVJ0-F1
#
_entry.id   AF-B4XVJ0-F1
#
_cell.length_a   1.000
_cell.length_b   1.000
_cell.length_c   1.000
_cell.angle_alpha   90.00
_cell.angle_beta   90.00
_cell.angle_gamma   90.00
#
_symmetry.space_group_name_H-M   'P 1'
#
loop_
_entity.id
_entity.type
_entity.pdbx_description
1 polymer ?
#
loop_
_entity_poly.entity_id
_entity_poly.type
_entity_poly.pdbx_seq_one_letter_code
_entity_poly.pdbx_strand_id
1 'polypeptide(L)'
;VMGCHISILNVIRSLRLTFDLDKHPDWRYIFTAPVTHDPSLRNIFLPLTIGAALYMYEVKHIGHLVSFLQENQINALHTTPSIYREILAVLDTGETIPSLKYISCGGEKLDRETAIALRKRFQADIVSNVYGSTETCVGVAQYTIDENLNTDVPLGQVFHNNRLFVLDEFNNTVPLHVVGEICVEGVALAAGYHNLPDITTEKFQPSLISEGKTLFRTGDLGKQTAPGVIEFIGRKDNQVKVNGYRIDPGEIEYQLSRHAQIERAIILPINVDNQTQLSAYCQTDKDIEIAEIREFLSKFLPVYMIPTSFIFLKQFPLTRHGKIDLRSLAELQGIGKLTQADYTAPRNDLESKLVKIWEKILTTHPIGIFDNFFEIGGHSLLLSRVVTYVHKELNVLVKLADFFKVPTIAGLAALVAKTQYDYQEPIPAIIQQKSYPMSHGQRRLWALEFLDRNHNAYGMPSAYLFNGDLNIAAFENAFQNLIKRHEILRTTFTLIDNEPRQIVHEQMNFAVQQIDLTEYENQKEIIAKAIHNNAKTTFNLETETLLKVNLIKLSKQSYIVLF
;
A
#
# COMPACT_ATOMS: atom_id res chain seq x y z
N VAL A 1 4.72 -17.90 7.65
CA VAL A 1 4.67 -17.96 9.12
C VAL A 1 3.25 -18.28 9.56
N MET A 2 3.06 -19.18 10.53
CA MET A 2 1.75 -19.58 11.05
C MET A 2 1.43 -18.77 12.32
N GLY A 3 0.77 -17.62 12.18
CA GLY A 3 0.38 -16.79 13.32
C GLY A 3 -0.74 -17.41 14.15
N CYS A 4 -0.80 -17.08 15.44
CA CYS A 4 -1.85 -17.52 16.35
C CYS A 4 -2.77 -16.34 16.73
N HIS A 5 -4.06 -16.61 16.95
CA HIS A 5 -5.02 -15.57 17.38
C HIS A 5 -4.59 -14.89 18.68
N ILE A 6 -4.04 -15.65 19.62
CA ILE A 6 -3.58 -15.10 20.90
C ILE A 6 -2.42 -14.10 20.72
N SER A 7 -1.55 -14.33 19.72
CA SER A 7 -0.41 -13.48 19.43
C SER A 7 -0.86 -12.08 19.00
N ILE A 8 -1.78 -12.00 18.01
CA ILE A 8 -2.28 -10.71 17.55
C ILE A 8 -3.11 -10.01 18.64
N LEU A 9 -3.95 -10.74 19.38
CA LEU A 9 -4.71 -10.19 20.50
C LEU A 9 -3.80 -9.58 21.57
N ASN A 10 -2.67 -10.22 21.86
CA ASN A 10 -1.70 -9.72 22.82
C ASN A 10 -1.05 -8.40 22.36
N VAL A 11 -0.69 -8.30 21.08
CA VAL A 11 -0.14 -7.08 20.49
C VAL A 11 -1.15 -5.94 20.54
N ILE A 12 -2.38 -6.19 20.09
CA ILE A 12 -3.46 -5.18 20.10
C ILE A 12 -3.77 -4.71 21.52
N ARG A 13 -3.92 -5.63 22.48
CA ARG A 13 -4.16 -5.25 23.89
C ARG A 13 -2.99 -4.48 24.50
N SER A 14 -1.76 -4.87 24.20
CA SER A 14 -0.58 -4.16 24.71
C SER A 14 -0.56 -2.71 24.21
N LEU A 15 -0.79 -2.50 22.91
CA LEU A 15 -0.85 -1.16 22.32
C LEU A 15 -1.98 -0.32 22.91
N ARG A 16 -3.18 -0.90 23.05
CA ARG A 16 -4.33 -0.22 23.65
C ARG A 16 -4.06 0.23 25.07
N LEU A 17 -3.47 -0.62 25.91
CA LEU A 17 -3.17 -0.31 27.30
C LEU A 17 -2.03 0.70 27.42
N THR A 18 -0.95 0.56 26.64
CA THR A 18 0.20 1.45 26.75
C THR A 18 -0.10 2.87 26.30
N PHE A 19 -0.99 3.03 25.31
CA PHE A 19 -1.34 4.34 24.75
C PHE A 19 -2.74 4.83 25.13
N ASP A 20 -3.44 4.12 26.01
CA ASP A 20 -4.78 4.47 26.47
C ASP A 20 -5.75 4.79 25.31
N LEU A 21 -5.66 4.01 24.22
CA LEU A 21 -6.32 4.32 22.94
C LEU A 21 -7.86 4.35 23.05
N ASP A 22 -8.40 3.75 24.11
CA ASP A 22 -9.83 3.72 24.43
C ASP A 22 -10.37 5.08 24.91
N LYS A 23 -9.51 6.02 25.35
CA LYS A 23 -9.91 7.33 25.87
C LYS A 23 -9.79 8.48 24.86
N HIS A 24 -9.27 8.20 23.67
CA HIS A 24 -8.92 9.19 22.66
C HIS A 24 -10.10 9.49 21.69
N PRO A 25 -10.06 10.61 20.93
CA PRO A 25 -11.14 11.05 20.03
C PRO A 25 -11.44 10.04 18.92
N ASP A 26 -12.57 10.24 18.20
CA ASP A 26 -12.99 9.49 17.00
C ASP A 26 -11.80 9.19 16.06
N TRP A 27 -11.18 8.03 16.27
CA TRP A 27 -9.97 7.65 15.58
C TRP A 27 -10.30 7.36 14.11
N ARG A 28 -9.50 7.92 13.22
CA ARG A 28 -9.49 7.71 11.78
C ARG A 28 -8.13 7.13 11.42
N TYR A 29 -8.08 5.80 11.41
CA TYR A 29 -6.90 5.03 11.01
C TYR A 29 -6.89 4.88 9.50
N ILE A 30 -5.70 4.84 8.91
CA ILE A 30 -5.50 4.52 7.51
C ILE A 30 -4.94 3.10 7.36
N PHE A 31 -5.50 2.35 6.42
CA PHE A 31 -5.02 1.03 6.01
C PHE A 31 -4.18 1.18 4.74
N THR A 32 -2.86 1.04 4.85
CA THR A 32 -1.91 1.20 3.73
C THR A 32 -1.03 -0.02 3.49
N ALA A 33 -0.89 -0.92 4.47
CA ALA A 33 -0.04 -2.10 4.35
C ALA A 33 -0.68 -3.16 3.43
N PRO A 34 0.10 -3.80 2.52
CA PRO A 34 -0.39 -4.92 1.74
C PRO A 34 -0.88 -6.06 2.64
N VAL A 35 -2.03 -6.66 2.29
CA VAL A 35 -2.63 -7.79 3.05
C VAL A 35 -1.75 -9.03 3.11
N THR A 36 -0.74 -9.12 2.23
CA THR A 36 0.25 -10.19 2.22
C THR A 36 1.32 -10.07 3.31
N HIS A 37 1.37 -8.95 4.03
CA HIS A 37 2.34 -8.68 5.08
C HIS A 37 1.65 -8.48 6.43
N ASP A 38 2.29 -8.87 7.52
CA ASP A 38 1.69 -8.86 8.85
C ASP A 38 1.35 -7.47 9.44
N PRO A 39 1.99 -6.33 9.08
CA PRO A 39 1.52 -5.02 9.53
C PRO A 39 0.06 -4.72 9.17
N SER A 40 -0.48 -5.36 8.13
CA SER A 40 -1.90 -5.27 7.77
C SER A 40 -2.82 -5.74 8.90
N LEU A 41 -2.42 -6.76 9.66
CA LEU A 41 -3.17 -7.28 10.80
C LEU A 41 -3.35 -6.19 11.87
N ARG A 42 -2.30 -5.42 12.15
CA ARG A 42 -2.40 -4.30 13.09
C ARG A 42 -3.20 -3.15 12.53
N ASN A 43 -3.04 -2.80 11.25
CA ASN A 43 -3.86 -1.74 10.62
C ASN A 43 -5.35 -2.09 10.61
N ILE A 44 -5.73 -3.38 10.60
CA ILE A 44 -7.13 -3.82 10.63
C ILE A 44 -7.62 -3.97 12.08
N PHE A 45 -6.97 -4.81 12.88
CA PHE A 45 -7.52 -5.22 14.18
C PHE A 45 -7.36 -4.17 15.27
N LEU A 46 -6.33 -3.31 15.23
CA LEU A 46 -6.21 -2.24 16.22
C LEU A 46 -7.43 -1.28 16.17
N PRO A 47 -7.73 -0.63 15.03
CA PRO A 47 -8.86 0.29 14.95
C PRO A 47 -10.21 -0.38 15.20
N LEU A 48 -10.45 -1.57 14.65
CA LEU A 48 -11.74 -2.26 14.80
C LEU A 48 -12.04 -2.64 16.25
N THR A 49 -11.01 -2.90 17.07
CA THR A 49 -11.22 -3.26 18.49
C THR A 49 -11.46 -2.08 19.42
N ILE A 50 -11.28 -0.85 18.94
CA ILE A 50 -11.51 0.40 19.68
C ILE A 50 -12.65 1.25 19.07
N GLY A 51 -13.39 0.71 18.09
CA GLY A 51 -14.51 1.42 17.44
C GLY A 51 -14.08 2.54 16.48
N ALA A 52 -12.83 2.55 16.05
CA ALA A 52 -12.31 3.55 15.12
C ALA A 52 -12.81 3.35 13.69
N ALA A 53 -12.81 4.44 12.90
CA ALA A 53 -13.01 4.37 11.45
C ALA A 53 -11.70 3.95 10.74
N LEU A 54 -11.81 2.99 9.83
CA LEU A 54 -10.70 2.51 9.01
C LEU A 54 -10.85 3.00 7.56
N TYR A 55 -9.89 3.79 7.10
CA TYR A 55 -9.83 4.36 5.76
C TYR A 55 -8.95 3.50 4.88
N MET A 56 -9.56 2.84 3.90
CA MET A 56 -8.86 1.99 2.94
C MET A 56 -8.14 2.88 1.93
N TYR A 57 -6.81 2.76 1.82
CA TYR A 57 -6.02 3.59 0.93
C TYR A 57 -4.87 2.82 0.28
N GLU A 58 -4.86 2.79 -1.03
CA GLU A 58 -3.72 2.29 -1.80
C GLU A 58 -2.74 3.43 -2.07
N VAL A 59 -1.52 3.30 -1.54
CA VAL A 59 -0.49 4.33 -1.71
C VAL A 59 0.01 4.33 -3.16
N LYS A 60 -0.48 5.29 -3.96
CA LYS A 60 -0.04 5.49 -5.35
C LYS A 60 1.32 6.19 -5.44
N HIS A 61 1.45 7.31 -4.73
CA HIS A 61 2.69 8.06 -4.51
C HIS A 61 2.54 8.90 -3.24
N ILE A 62 3.66 9.44 -2.75
CA ILE A 62 3.67 10.08 -1.43
C ILE A 62 2.83 11.37 -1.36
N GLY A 63 2.80 12.19 -2.41
CA GLY A 63 1.98 13.40 -2.43
C GLY A 63 0.49 13.11 -2.24
N HIS A 64 -0.04 12.11 -2.94
CA HIS A 64 -1.44 11.72 -2.80
C HIS A 64 -1.74 11.14 -1.40
N LEU A 65 -0.76 10.48 -0.76
CA LEU A 65 -0.88 10.08 0.63
C LEU A 65 -1.01 11.31 1.54
N VAL A 66 -0.15 12.32 1.38
CA VAL A 66 -0.22 13.56 2.17
C VAL A 66 -1.58 14.25 2.01
N SER A 67 -2.04 14.44 0.77
CA SER A 67 -3.36 15.03 0.50
C SER A 67 -4.48 14.19 1.13
N PHE A 68 -4.44 12.87 0.98
CA PHE A 68 -5.44 11.99 1.58
C PHE A 68 -5.47 12.09 3.11
N LEU A 69 -4.30 12.16 3.77
CA LEU A 69 -4.20 12.34 5.22
C LEU A 69 -4.85 13.66 5.67
N GLN A 70 -4.62 14.75 4.93
CA GLN A 70 -5.18 16.08 5.22
C GLN A 70 -6.69 16.13 4.95
N GLU A 71 -7.14 15.71 3.77
CA GLU A 71 -8.54 15.76 3.33
C GLU A 71 -9.46 14.91 4.21
N ASN A 72 -9.02 13.71 4.57
CA ASN A 72 -9.79 12.78 5.41
C ASN A 72 -9.53 12.97 6.91
N GLN A 73 -8.74 14.00 7.28
CA GLN A 73 -8.40 14.32 8.65
C GLN A 73 -7.86 13.10 9.42
N ILE A 74 -7.06 12.26 8.76
CA ILE A 74 -6.50 11.04 9.35
C ILE A 74 -5.71 11.43 10.60
N ASN A 75 -5.96 10.72 11.70
CA ASN A 75 -5.36 11.03 12.99
C ASN A 75 -4.48 9.90 13.55
N ALA A 76 -4.45 8.74 12.89
CA ALA A 76 -3.55 7.65 13.22
C ALA A 76 -2.92 7.03 11.96
N LEU A 77 -1.59 7.06 11.89
CA LEU A 77 -0.81 6.44 10.83
C LEU A 77 0.24 5.52 11.44
N HIS A 78 0.33 4.31 10.89
CA HIS A 78 1.50 3.49 11.05
C HIS A 78 2.08 3.10 9.71
N THR A 79 3.37 3.35 9.55
CA THR A 79 4.12 3.01 8.35
C THR A 79 5.61 2.91 8.70
N THR A 80 6.47 2.79 7.69
CA THR A 80 7.91 2.62 7.91
C THR A 80 8.61 3.98 8.08
N PRO A 81 9.77 4.03 8.77
CA PRO A 81 10.62 5.21 8.83
C PRO A 81 10.88 5.84 7.44
N SER A 82 11.11 5.01 6.42
CA SER A 82 11.25 5.45 5.03
C SER A 82 10.07 6.28 4.53
N ILE A 83 8.84 5.79 4.70
CA ILE A 83 7.65 6.54 4.26
C ILE A 83 7.49 7.84 5.04
N TYR A 84 7.83 7.87 6.33
CA TYR A 84 7.81 9.10 7.11
C TYR A 84 8.83 10.14 6.63
N ARG A 85 10.05 9.73 6.25
CA ARG A 85 11.03 10.63 5.61
C ARG A 85 10.48 11.23 4.33
N GLU A 86 9.77 10.45 3.52
CA GLU A 86 9.11 10.93 2.31
C GLU A 86 8.01 11.95 2.60
N ILE A 87 7.15 11.69 3.58
CA ILE A 87 6.13 12.65 4.02
C ILE A 87 6.80 13.96 4.46
N LEU A 88 7.84 13.87 5.31
CA LEU A 88 8.57 15.02 5.82
C LEU A 88 9.22 15.86 4.71
N ALA A 89 9.69 15.20 3.64
CA ALA A 89 10.35 15.85 2.51
C ALA A 89 9.37 16.49 1.52
N VAL A 90 8.15 15.96 1.38
CA VAL A 90 7.13 16.53 0.48
C VAL A 90 6.35 17.68 1.11
N LEU A 91 6.21 17.68 2.45
CA LEU A 91 5.64 18.82 3.18
C LEU A 91 6.57 20.04 3.07
N ASP A 92 6.00 21.18 2.69
CA ASP A 92 6.75 22.44 2.60
C ASP A 92 7.27 22.86 4.01
N THR A 93 8.29 23.72 4.06
CA THR A 93 8.90 24.15 5.32
C THR A 93 7.85 24.81 6.23
N GLY A 94 7.61 24.21 7.40
CA GLY A 94 6.62 24.67 8.38
C GLY A 94 5.20 24.09 8.16
N GLU A 95 4.95 23.41 7.04
CA GLU A 95 3.71 22.67 6.83
C GLU A 95 3.66 21.44 7.74
N THR A 96 2.48 21.14 8.29
CA THR A 96 2.23 19.97 9.14
C THR A 96 0.87 19.37 8.84
N ILE A 97 0.56 18.22 9.44
CA ILE A 97 -0.76 17.58 9.36
C ILE A 97 -1.34 17.57 10.79
N PRO A 98 -2.05 18.64 11.22
CA PRO A 98 -2.46 18.82 12.62
C PRO A 98 -3.38 17.73 13.16
N SER A 99 -4.11 17.05 12.26
CA SER A 99 -4.98 15.93 12.59
C SER A 99 -4.20 14.72 13.09
N LEU A 100 -2.93 14.55 12.68
CA LEU A 100 -2.14 13.36 12.96
C LEU A 100 -1.68 13.32 14.43
N LYS A 101 -2.37 12.54 15.27
CA LYS A 101 -2.12 12.42 16.72
C LYS A 101 -1.36 11.16 17.12
N TYR A 102 -1.50 10.09 16.34
CA TYR A 102 -0.80 8.83 16.54
C TYR A 102 0.12 8.53 15.36
N ILE A 103 1.43 8.58 15.62
CA ILE A 103 2.50 8.26 14.68
C ILE A 103 3.23 7.03 15.21
N SER A 104 3.29 5.98 14.40
CA SER A 104 3.96 4.75 14.77
C SER A 104 4.79 4.23 13.61
N CYS A 105 6.06 3.95 13.87
CA CYS A 105 6.99 3.42 12.90
C CYS A 105 7.22 1.93 13.15
N GLY A 106 7.56 1.16 12.13
CA GLY A 106 8.00 -0.22 12.29
C GLY A 106 8.58 -0.79 11.01
N GLY A 107 9.15 -1.98 11.09
CA GLY A 107 9.67 -2.71 9.92
C GLY A 107 11.06 -2.30 9.44
N GLU A 108 11.63 -1.18 9.90
CA GLU A 108 13.00 -0.73 9.62
C GLU A 108 13.67 -0.17 10.88
N LYS A 109 14.99 0.02 10.86
CA LYS A 109 15.66 0.80 11.92
C LYS A 109 15.19 2.26 11.79
N LEU A 110 14.59 2.79 12.84
CA LEU A 110 14.31 4.23 12.95
C LEU A 110 15.61 4.93 13.39
N ASP A 111 16.13 5.82 12.56
CA ASP A 111 17.25 6.67 12.92
C ASP A 111 16.80 7.83 13.82
N ARG A 112 17.74 8.32 14.62
CA ARG A 112 17.51 9.39 15.60
C ARG A 112 17.03 10.68 14.95
N GLU A 113 17.58 11.03 13.80
CA GLU A 113 17.27 12.28 13.08
C GLU A 113 15.81 12.29 12.63
N THR A 114 15.35 11.20 12.01
CA THR A 114 13.96 11.01 11.60
C THR A 114 13.02 10.99 12.80
N ALA A 115 13.39 10.33 13.90
CA ALA A 115 12.59 10.31 15.12
C ALA A 115 12.34 11.73 15.68
N ILE A 116 13.42 12.53 15.78
CA ILE A 116 13.33 13.93 16.24
C ILE A 116 12.54 14.78 15.24
N ALA A 117 12.75 14.58 13.94
CA ALA A 117 12.03 15.32 12.90
C ALA A 117 10.52 15.06 12.96
N LEU A 118 10.09 13.80 13.16
CA LEU A 118 8.69 13.44 13.31
C LEU A 118 8.05 14.13 14.52
N ARG A 119 8.72 14.10 15.67
CA ARG A 119 8.23 14.72 16.91
C ARG A 119 8.07 16.23 16.76
N LYS A 120 9.08 16.89 16.17
CA LYS A 120 9.06 18.35 15.93
C LYS A 120 8.01 18.76 14.90
N ARG A 121 7.82 17.97 13.83
CA ARG A 121 6.95 18.33 12.70
C ARG A 121 5.48 18.21 13.05
N PHE A 122 5.05 17.10 13.65
CA PHE A 122 3.63 16.75 13.72
C PHE A 122 2.96 17.08 15.06
N GLN A 123 3.72 17.42 16.11
CA GLN A 123 3.17 17.65 17.46
C GLN A 123 2.16 16.56 17.88
N ALA A 124 2.41 15.33 17.43
CA ALA A 124 1.54 14.19 17.68
C ALA A 124 1.62 13.81 19.16
N ASP A 125 0.50 13.43 19.76
CA ASP A 125 0.45 12.97 21.15
C ASP A 125 1.41 11.78 21.34
N ILE A 126 1.39 10.86 20.37
CA ILE A 126 2.20 9.65 20.37
C ILE A 126 3.07 9.61 19.13
N VAL A 127 4.38 9.51 19.33
CA VAL A 127 5.35 9.12 18.31
C VAL A 127 6.08 7.88 18.84
N SER A 128 5.95 6.75 18.15
CA SER A 128 6.51 5.48 18.63
C SER A 128 7.27 4.72 17.55
N ASN A 129 8.24 3.92 17.96
CA ASN A 129 8.92 2.92 17.14
C ASN A 129 8.56 1.52 17.63
N VAL A 130 8.12 0.64 16.75
CA VAL A 130 7.73 -0.74 17.06
C VAL A 130 8.77 -1.70 16.48
N TYR A 131 9.23 -2.62 17.32
CA TYR A 131 10.14 -3.69 16.95
C TYR A 131 9.44 -5.05 16.97
N GLY A 132 9.68 -5.84 15.94
CA GLY A 132 9.28 -7.23 15.85
C GLY A 132 9.55 -7.81 14.46
N SER A 133 9.25 -9.10 14.33
CA SER A 133 9.27 -9.84 13.07
C SER A 133 7.91 -10.50 12.84
N THR A 134 7.73 -11.09 11.66
CA THR A 134 6.50 -11.82 11.32
C THR A 134 6.27 -13.01 12.27
N GLU A 135 7.34 -13.67 12.71
CA GLU A 135 7.32 -14.76 13.71
C GLU A 135 6.85 -14.29 15.09
N THR A 136 6.88 -12.99 15.35
CA THR A 136 6.43 -12.38 16.58
C THR A 136 5.16 -11.55 16.41
N CYS A 137 4.40 -11.82 15.34
CA CYS A 137 3.09 -11.23 15.06
C CYS A 137 3.09 -9.68 15.09
N VAL A 138 3.70 -9.04 14.11
CA VAL A 138 3.81 -7.57 13.94
C VAL A 138 4.80 -6.88 14.89
N GLY A 139 4.78 -7.19 16.18
CA GLY A 139 5.58 -6.44 17.16
C GLY A 139 5.66 -7.11 18.52
N VAL A 140 6.78 -6.90 19.22
CA VAL A 140 7.05 -7.41 20.58
C VAL A 140 7.59 -6.37 21.53
N ALA A 141 8.09 -5.25 21.03
CA ALA A 141 8.52 -4.14 21.85
C ALA A 141 8.22 -2.82 21.14
N GLN A 142 8.11 -1.76 21.93
CA GLN A 142 7.97 -0.41 21.41
C GLN A 142 8.70 0.61 22.26
N TYR A 143 9.16 1.66 21.60
CA TYR A 143 9.73 2.83 22.25
C TYR A 143 8.91 4.07 21.88
N THR A 144 8.41 4.78 22.89
CA THR A 144 7.83 6.11 22.71
C THR A 144 8.97 7.12 22.60
N ILE A 145 8.99 7.86 21.51
CA ILE A 145 10.07 8.81 21.19
C ILE A 145 10.00 10.01 22.14
N ASP A 146 11.03 10.14 22.97
CA ASP A 146 11.26 11.29 23.84
C ASP A 146 11.77 12.49 23.02
N GLU A 147 11.37 13.70 23.43
CA GLU A 147 11.85 14.96 22.87
C GLU A 147 13.36 15.17 23.08
N ASN A 148 13.92 14.61 24.15
CA ASN A 148 15.32 14.73 24.53
C ASN A 148 16.19 13.55 24.08
N LEU A 149 15.72 12.76 23.10
CA LEU A 149 16.47 11.60 22.59
C LEU A 149 17.89 11.98 22.13
N ASN A 150 18.89 11.52 22.88
CA ASN A 150 20.32 11.79 22.64
C ASN A 150 21.12 10.56 22.19
N THR A 151 20.53 9.36 22.22
CA THR A 151 21.11 8.09 21.75
C THR A 151 20.42 7.56 20.50
N ASP A 152 20.89 6.43 19.98
CA ASP A 152 20.15 5.61 19.03
C ASP A 152 18.78 5.22 19.62
N VAL A 153 17.79 4.97 18.74
CA VAL A 153 16.43 4.57 19.16
C VAL A 153 16.47 3.14 19.73
N PRO A 154 16.20 2.94 21.03
CA PRO A 154 16.17 1.60 21.61
C PRO A 154 14.90 0.84 21.18
N LEU A 155 14.86 -0.46 21.44
CA LEU A 155 13.67 -1.28 21.20
C LEU A 155 12.50 -0.89 22.13
N GLY A 156 12.84 -0.37 23.32
CA GLY A 156 11.91 0.13 24.31
C GLY A 156 11.21 -0.94 25.14
N GLN A 157 10.01 -0.61 25.61
CA GLN A 157 9.20 -1.45 26.48
C GLN A 157 8.69 -2.68 25.73
N VAL A 158 8.92 -3.85 26.31
CA VAL A 158 8.39 -5.13 25.81
C VAL A 158 6.88 -5.18 26.01
N PHE A 159 6.14 -5.62 24.99
CA PHE A 159 4.70 -5.86 25.08
C PHE A 159 4.38 -6.89 26.16
N HIS A 160 3.21 -6.76 26.77
CA HIS A 160 2.75 -7.64 27.85
C HIS A 160 2.86 -9.11 27.44
N ASN A 161 3.11 -9.97 28.42
CA ASN A 161 3.24 -11.43 28.23
C ASN A 161 4.41 -11.88 27.33
N ASN A 162 5.38 -10.99 27.08
CA ASN A 162 6.62 -11.33 26.36
C ASN A 162 7.85 -10.91 27.17
N ARG A 163 8.99 -11.49 26.82
CA ARG A 163 10.32 -11.18 27.33
C ARG A 163 11.29 -11.10 26.17
N LEU A 164 12.18 -10.12 26.21
CA LEU A 164 13.32 -10.01 25.30
C LEU A 164 14.60 -10.36 26.04
N PHE A 165 15.45 -11.11 25.37
CA PHE A 165 16.79 -11.47 25.84
C PHE A 165 17.83 -11.07 24.81
N VAL A 166 19.06 -10.84 25.26
CA VAL A 166 20.24 -10.77 24.40
C VAL A 166 21.14 -11.92 24.83
N LEU A 167 21.28 -12.93 23.96
CA LEU A 167 21.93 -14.20 24.28
C LEU A 167 23.14 -14.47 23.39
N ASP A 168 24.11 -15.22 23.91
CA ASP A 168 25.20 -15.79 23.11
C ASP A 168 24.74 -17.05 22.33
N GLU A 169 25.67 -17.70 21.64
CA GLU A 169 25.40 -18.94 20.90
C GLU A 169 25.05 -20.14 21.79
N PHE A 170 25.42 -20.08 23.08
CA PHE A 170 25.17 -21.11 24.09
C PHE A 170 23.93 -20.82 24.95
N ASN A 171 23.10 -19.83 24.56
CA ASN A 171 21.89 -19.38 25.28
C ASN A 171 22.16 -18.73 26.65
N ASN A 172 23.37 -18.24 26.91
CA ASN A 172 23.65 -17.44 28.11
C ASN A 172 23.34 -15.96 27.87
N THR A 173 22.86 -15.27 28.90
CA THR A 173 22.74 -13.80 28.87
C THR A 173 24.10 -13.15 28.76
N VAL A 174 24.24 -12.19 27.83
CA VAL A 174 25.48 -11.43 27.67
C VAL A 174 25.53 -10.24 28.65
N PRO A 175 26.73 -9.80 29.08
CA PRO A 175 26.88 -8.57 29.89
C PRO A 175 26.39 -7.31 29.16
N LEU A 176 26.23 -6.22 29.92
CA LEU A 176 25.96 -4.89 29.33
C LEU A 176 27.03 -4.53 28.29
N HIS A 177 26.59 -3.89 27.22
CA HIS A 177 27.37 -3.45 26.05
C HIS A 177 28.00 -4.55 25.20
N VAL A 178 27.79 -5.83 25.54
CA VAL A 178 28.21 -6.96 24.70
C VAL A 178 27.12 -7.26 23.67
N VAL A 179 27.52 -7.48 22.42
CA VAL A 179 26.61 -7.84 21.33
C VAL A 179 26.25 -9.32 21.44
N GLY A 180 24.96 -9.62 21.35
CA GLY A 180 24.42 -10.96 21.23
C GLY A 180 23.20 -11.00 20.33
N GLU A 181 22.55 -12.15 20.25
CA GLU A 181 21.32 -12.33 19.48
C GLU A 181 20.09 -11.97 20.30
N ILE A 182 19.20 -11.16 19.73
CA ILE A 182 17.92 -10.83 20.32
C ILE A 182 17.00 -12.05 20.24
N CYS A 183 16.53 -12.52 21.39
CA CYS A 183 15.64 -13.66 21.48
C CYS A 183 14.33 -13.26 22.17
N VAL A 184 13.23 -13.89 21.75
CA VAL A 184 11.88 -13.58 22.24
C VAL A 184 11.28 -14.82 22.90
N GLU A 185 10.76 -14.65 24.10
CA GLU A 185 9.89 -15.64 24.74
C GLU A 185 8.54 -15.00 25.01
N GLY A 186 7.43 -15.67 24.68
CA GLY A 186 6.12 -15.17 25.07
C GLY A 186 4.97 -15.54 24.13
N VAL A 187 3.85 -14.88 24.36
CA VAL A 187 2.58 -15.13 23.69
C VAL A 187 2.55 -14.58 22.26
N ALA A 188 3.40 -13.60 21.94
CA ALA A 188 3.49 -13.02 20.59
C ALA A 188 4.05 -13.99 19.53
N LEU A 189 4.60 -15.13 19.93
CA LEU A 189 5.21 -16.09 19.02
C LEU A 189 4.16 -16.78 18.12
N ALA A 190 4.52 -16.93 16.85
CA ALA A 190 3.85 -17.79 15.90
C ALA A 190 4.02 -19.28 16.27
N ALA A 191 3.17 -20.14 15.72
CA ALA A 191 3.30 -21.59 15.87
C ALA A 191 4.50 -22.18 15.11
N GLY A 192 5.09 -21.42 14.17
CA GLY A 192 6.22 -21.84 13.35
C GLY A 192 6.04 -21.52 11.87
N TYR A 193 6.73 -22.30 11.03
CA TYR A 193 6.70 -22.18 9.58
C TYR A 193 5.85 -23.31 8.96
N HIS A 194 4.95 -22.95 8.03
CA HIS A 194 4.10 -23.92 7.36
C HIS A 194 4.93 -24.87 6.49
N ASN A 195 4.74 -26.18 6.65
CA ASN A 195 5.46 -27.25 5.95
C ASN A 195 7.00 -27.20 6.09
N LEU A 196 7.51 -26.57 7.15
CA LEU A 196 8.96 -26.44 7.41
C LEU A 196 9.26 -26.78 8.88
N PRO A 197 9.07 -28.05 9.31
CA PRO A 197 9.26 -28.47 10.70
C PRO A 197 10.71 -28.31 11.16
N ASP A 198 11.69 -28.64 10.32
CA ASP A 198 13.11 -28.58 10.68
C ASP A 198 13.55 -27.15 11.04
N ILE A 199 13.17 -26.18 10.19
CA ILE A 199 13.44 -24.75 10.43
C ILE A 199 12.65 -24.24 11.65
N THR A 200 11.43 -24.77 11.85
CA THR A 200 10.62 -24.42 13.03
C THR A 200 11.33 -24.86 14.31
N THR A 201 11.78 -26.12 14.39
CA THR A 201 12.51 -26.63 15.56
C THR A 201 13.85 -25.91 15.77
N GLU A 202 14.54 -25.52 14.71
CA GLU A 202 15.79 -24.75 14.79
C GLU A 202 15.57 -23.36 15.42
N LYS A 203 14.54 -22.63 14.96
CA LYS A 203 14.29 -21.23 15.37
C LYS A 203 13.44 -21.09 16.63
N PHE A 204 12.50 -22.01 16.87
CA PHE A 204 11.57 -22.03 17.99
C PHE A 204 12.00 -23.13 18.98
N GLN A 205 13.00 -22.80 19.79
CA GLN A 205 13.65 -23.73 20.72
C GLN A 205 12.89 -23.78 22.05
N PRO A 206 13.02 -24.86 22.84
CA PRO A 206 12.60 -24.84 24.24
C PRO A 206 13.33 -23.74 25.01
N SER A 207 12.60 -23.00 25.85
CA SER A 207 13.20 -21.99 26.72
C SER A 207 14.06 -22.67 27.78
N LEU A 208 15.28 -22.15 27.97
CA LEU A 208 16.19 -22.61 29.04
C LEU A 208 15.89 -21.97 30.40
N ILE A 209 15.04 -20.94 30.42
CA ILE A 209 14.78 -20.12 31.61
C ILE A 209 13.37 -20.37 32.14
N SER A 210 12.40 -20.64 31.25
CA SER A 210 11.02 -20.91 31.62
C SER A 210 10.60 -22.29 31.14
N GLU A 211 10.40 -23.21 32.08
CA GLU A 211 9.94 -24.57 31.76
C GLU A 211 8.63 -24.55 30.95
N GLY A 212 8.58 -25.36 29.89
CA GLY A 212 7.41 -25.49 29.01
C GLY A 212 7.17 -24.31 28.06
N LYS A 213 8.04 -23.29 28.02
CA LYS A 213 7.92 -22.18 27.06
C LYS A 213 8.84 -22.33 25.86
N THR A 214 8.55 -21.55 24.82
CA THR A 214 9.34 -21.46 23.59
C THR A 214 10.15 -20.19 23.57
N LEU A 215 11.43 -20.32 23.24
CA LEU A 215 12.36 -19.24 22.93
C LEU A 215 12.53 -19.17 21.41
N PHE A 216 12.23 -18.01 20.82
CA PHE A 216 12.44 -17.73 19.42
C PHE A 216 13.72 -16.94 19.21
N ARG A 217 14.63 -17.47 18.37
CA ARG A 217 15.86 -16.79 17.95
C ARG A 217 15.60 -15.96 16.69
N THR A 218 15.67 -14.63 16.82
CA THR A 218 15.22 -13.70 15.76
C THR A 218 16.22 -13.59 14.60
N GLY A 219 17.49 -13.94 14.83
CA GLY A 219 18.62 -13.60 13.96
C GLY A 219 18.99 -12.11 13.95
N ASP A 220 18.33 -11.27 14.75
CA ASP A 220 18.72 -9.87 14.96
C ASP A 220 19.78 -9.79 16.05
N LEU A 221 20.80 -8.96 15.83
CA LEU A 221 21.86 -8.65 16.80
C LEU A 221 21.51 -7.40 17.58
N GLY A 222 21.73 -7.44 18.89
CA GLY A 222 21.49 -6.34 19.79
C GLY A 222 22.48 -6.32 20.95
N LYS A 223 22.48 -5.23 21.70
CA LYS A 223 23.22 -5.11 22.96
C LYS A 223 22.36 -4.41 24.01
N GLN A 224 22.52 -4.78 25.28
CA GLN A 224 21.90 -4.04 26.36
C GLN A 224 22.79 -2.86 26.75
N THR A 225 22.28 -1.63 26.73
CA THR A 225 23.03 -0.45 27.16
C THR A 225 22.76 -0.07 28.62
N ALA A 226 21.63 -0.52 29.14
CA ALA A 226 21.27 -0.51 30.55
C ALA A 226 20.33 -1.71 30.82
N PRO A 227 20.08 -2.08 32.09
CA PRO A 227 19.12 -3.13 32.40
C PRO A 227 17.77 -2.88 31.73
N GLY A 228 17.37 -3.78 30.83
CA GLY A 228 16.10 -3.68 30.08
C GLY A 228 16.10 -2.74 28.87
N VAL A 229 17.19 -2.03 28.58
CA VAL A 229 17.33 -1.14 27.42
C VAL A 229 18.17 -1.83 26.36
N ILE A 230 17.53 -2.28 25.28
CA ILE A 230 18.18 -2.99 24.16
C ILE A 230 18.30 -2.06 22.97
N GLU A 231 19.49 -1.96 22.40
CA GLU A 231 19.76 -1.32 21.11
C GLU A 231 19.87 -2.37 20.01
N PHE A 232 19.26 -2.10 18.86
CA PHE A 232 19.39 -2.91 17.65
C PHE A 232 20.68 -2.58 16.91
N ILE A 233 21.48 -3.61 16.59
CA ILE A 233 22.76 -3.47 15.90
C ILE A 233 22.64 -3.84 14.42
N GLY A 234 21.95 -4.93 14.10
CA GLY A 234 21.88 -5.44 12.73
C GLY A 234 21.35 -6.87 12.68
N ARG A 235 21.65 -7.60 11.60
CA ARG A 235 21.30 -9.02 11.46
C ARG A 235 22.53 -9.91 11.46
N LYS A 236 22.32 -11.16 11.91
CA LYS A 236 23.30 -12.26 11.85
C LYS A 236 23.33 -12.94 10.48
N ASP A 237 22.21 -12.92 9.76
CA ASP A 237 22.08 -13.47 8.41
C ASP A 237 22.16 -12.37 7.34
N ASN A 238 22.02 -12.77 6.07
CA ASN A 238 22.09 -11.88 4.92
C ASN A 238 20.75 -11.18 4.60
N GLN A 239 19.70 -11.39 5.39
CA GLN A 239 18.40 -10.77 5.10
C GLN A 239 18.42 -9.28 5.42
N VAL A 240 17.73 -8.50 4.60
CA VAL A 240 17.79 -7.04 4.65
C VAL A 240 16.40 -6.44 4.63
N LYS A 241 16.25 -5.27 5.26
CA LYS A 241 15.00 -4.50 5.26
C LYS A 241 15.15 -3.35 4.29
N VAL A 242 14.36 -3.37 3.22
CA VAL A 242 14.37 -2.33 2.18
C VAL A 242 12.96 -1.79 2.05
N ASN A 243 12.77 -0.50 2.29
CA ASN A 243 11.46 0.18 2.25
C ASN A 243 10.39 -0.50 3.13
N GLY A 244 10.80 -1.11 4.26
CA GLY A 244 9.93 -1.82 5.19
C GLY A 244 9.67 -3.28 4.86
N TYR A 245 10.14 -3.75 3.72
CA TYR A 245 9.98 -5.13 3.30
C TYR A 245 11.20 -5.94 3.73
N ARG A 246 10.95 -7.10 4.33
CA ARG A 246 11.99 -8.08 4.61
C ARG A 246 12.28 -8.81 3.31
N ILE A 247 13.46 -8.57 2.76
CA ILE A 247 13.92 -9.17 1.51
C ILE A 247 14.96 -10.23 1.82
N ASP A 248 14.79 -11.38 1.18
CA ASP A 248 15.84 -12.38 1.05
C ASP A 248 16.62 -12.10 -0.24
N PRO A 249 17.90 -11.68 -0.18
CA PRO A 249 18.71 -11.49 -1.36
C PRO A 249 18.74 -12.71 -2.29
N GLY A 250 18.61 -13.92 -1.74
CA GLY A 250 18.58 -15.17 -2.50
C GLY A 250 17.41 -15.28 -3.47
N GLU A 251 16.27 -14.63 -3.20
CA GLU A 251 15.13 -14.58 -4.13
C GLU A 251 15.50 -13.82 -5.41
N ILE A 252 16.20 -12.69 -5.25
CA ILE A 252 16.64 -11.85 -6.36
C ILE A 252 17.78 -12.54 -7.12
N GLU A 253 18.74 -13.13 -6.40
CA GLU A 253 19.83 -13.94 -6.98
C GLU A 253 19.27 -15.08 -7.83
N TYR A 254 18.23 -15.77 -7.33
CA TYR A 254 17.55 -16.82 -8.07
C TYR A 254 16.92 -16.30 -9.36
N GLN A 255 16.19 -15.18 -9.34
CA GLN A 255 15.64 -14.62 -10.58
C GLN A 255 16.74 -14.20 -11.54
N LEU A 256 17.78 -13.50 -11.08
CA LEU A 256 18.93 -13.11 -11.91
C LEU A 256 19.61 -14.32 -12.56
N SER A 257 19.75 -15.43 -11.85
CA SER A 257 20.33 -16.68 -12.39
C SER A 257 19.52 -17.30 -13.53
N ARG A 258 18.24 -16.92 -13.69
CA ARG A 258 17.37 -17.37 -14.79
C ARG A 258 17.52 -16.51 -16.04
N HIS A 259 18.23 -15.38 -15.96
CA HIS A 259 18.54 -14.56 -17.13
C HIS A 259 19.58 -15.26 -18.00
N ALA A 260 19.33 -15.42 -19.29
CA ALA A 260 20.14 -16.25 -20.20
C ALA A 260 21.62 -15.82 -20.33
N GLN A 261 21.96 -14.62 -19.89
CA GLN A 261 23.29 -14.04 -19.98
C GLN A 261 24.00 -13.88 -18.62
N ILE A 262 23.34 -14.21 -17.50
CA ILE A 262 23.92 -14.11 -16.15
C ILE A 262 24.22 -15.51 -15.64
N GLU A 263 25.49 -15.82 -15.42
CA GLU A 263 25.89 -17.14 -14.91
C GLU A 263 25.63 -17.28 -13.41
N ARG A 264 25.91 -16.19 -12.67
CA ARG A 264 25.77 -16.14 -11.23
C ARG A 264 25.55 -14.70 -10.78
N ALA A 265 24.73 -14.50 -9.76
CA ALA A 265 24.51 -13.21 -9.15
C ALA A 265 24.70 -13.28 -7.63
N ILE A 266 25.14 -12.17 -7.05
CA ILE A 266 25.21 -11.95 -5.61
C ILE A 266 24.58 -10.58 -5.33
N ILE A 267 23.68 -10.52 -4.35
CA ILE A 267 23.01 -9.28 -3.95
C ILE A 267 23.55 -8.84 -2.58
N LEU A 268 24.05 -7.61 -2.49
CA LEU A 268 24.51 -7.02 -1.24
C LEU A 268 23.70 -5.78 -0.86
N PRO A 269 23.40 -5.58 0.43
CA PRO A 269 22.87 -4.31 0.91
C PRO A 269 23.92 -3.21 0.79
N ILE A 270 23.47 -2.01 0.41
CA ILE A 270 24.26 -0.78 0.45
C ILE A 270 23.49 0.27 1.24
N ASN A 271 24.19 1.11 1.99
CA ASN A 271 23.57 2.23 2.69
C ASN A 271 23.84 3.52 1.93
N VAL A 272 22.78 4.17 1.47
CA VAL A 272 22.80 5.48 0.80
C VAL A 272 21.85 6.37 1.57
N ASP A 273 22.32 7.52 2.06
CA ASP A 273 21.52 8.50 2.82
C ASP A 273 20.68 7.90 3.97
N ASN A 274 21.30 7.07 4.80
CA ASN A 274 20.65 6.34 5.91
C ASN A 274 19.53 5.38 5.47
N GLN A 275 19.51 4.96 4.20
CA GLN A 275 18.58 3.98 3.68
C GLN A 275 19.31 2.77 3.10
N THR A 276 18.79 1.59 3.42
CA THR A 276 19.28 0.34 2.84
C THR A 276 18.69 0.16 1.44
N GLN A 277 19.57 0.01 0.45
CA GLN A 277 19.27 -0.34 -0.93
C GLN A 277 20.01 -1.63 -1.32
N LEU A 278 19.85 -2.07 -2.56
CA LEU A 278 20.40 -3.34 -3.06
C LEU A 278 21.34 -3.09 -4.24
N SER A 279 22.55 -3.65 -4.18
CA SER A 279 23.50 -3.71 -5.28
C SER A 279 23.58 -5.13 -5.82
N ALA A 280 23.48 -5.30 -7.13
CA ALA A 280 23.63 -6.58 -7.81
C ALA A 280 25.00 -6.73 -8.43
N TYR A 281 25.68 -7.82 -8.09
CA TYR A 281 26.93 -8.22 -8.72
C TYR A 281 26.64 -9.40 -9.61
N CYS A 282 26.85 -9.25 -10.91
CA CYS A 282 26.49 -10.25 -11.91
C CYS A 282 27.75 -10.74 -12.61
N GLN A 283 27.96 -12.06 -12.60
CA GLN A 283 28.99 -12.71 -13.39
C GLN A 283 28.49 -12.93 -14.82
N THR A 284 29.19 -12.33 -15.79
CA THR A 284 28.87 -12.42 -17.22
C THR A 284 30.11 -12.12 -18.07
N ASP A 285 30.26 -12.84 -19.18
CA ASP A 285 31.24 -12.54 -20.23
C ASP A 285 30.67 -11.68 -21.37
N LYS A 286 29.36 -11.38 -21.32
CA LYS A 286 28.65 -10.55 -22.29
C LYS A 286 28.42 -9.15 -21.75
N ASP A 287 28.46 -8.17 -22.66
CA ASP A 287 27.95 -6.83 -22.39
C ASP A 287 26.42 -6.88 -22.37
N ILE A 288 25.84 -6.57 -21.20
CA ILE A 288 24.39 -6.57 -20.96
C ILE A 288 23.97 -5.15 -20.61
N GLU A 289 22.87 -4.68 -21.21
CA GLU A 289 22.29 -3.41 -20.82
C GLU A 289 21.53 -3.54 -19.50
N ILE A 290 21.79 -2.63 -18.56
CA ILE A 290 21.11 -2.61 -17.25
C ILE A 290 19.58 -2.51 -17.41
N ALA A 291 19.11 -1.81 -18.46
CA ALA A 291 17.68 -1.68 -18.76
C ALA A 291 17.02 -3.05 -19.05
N GLU A 292 17.69 -3.94 -19.78
CA GLU A 292 17.19 -5.29 -20.09
C GLU A 292 17.01 -6.12 -18.81
N ILE A 293 18.00 -6.08 -17.91
CA ILE A 293 17.95 -6.81 -16.64
C ILE A 293 16.83 -6.27 -15.74
N ARG A 294 16.68 -4.94 -15.66
CA ARG A 294 15.58 -4.32 -14.89
C ARG A 294 14.22 -4.72 -15.44
N GLU A 295 14.04 -4.69 -16.76
CA GLU A 295 12.79 -5.12 -17.39
C GLU A 295 12.51 -6.59 -17.09
N PHE A 296 13.52 -7.46 -17.18
CA PHE A 296 13.41 -8.87 -16.85
C PHE A 296 12.98 -9.08 -15.39
N LEU A 297 13.65 -8.46 -14.42
CA LEU A 297 13.32 -8.59 -13.00
C LEU A 297 11.91 -8.07 -12.69
N SER A 298 11.49 -6.98 -13.33
CA SER A 298 10.16 -6.38 -13.11
C SER A 298 8.98 -7.29 -13.49
N LYS A 299 9.22 -8.37 -14.26
CA LYS A 299 8.21 -9.37 -14.62
C LYS A 299 7.90 -10.34 -13.48
N PHE A 300 8.82 -10.49 -12.53
CA PHE A 300 8.74 -11.49 -11.46
C PHE A 300 8.76 -10.86 -10.06
N LEU A 301 9.41 -9.71 -9.91
CA LEU A 301 9.66 -9.08 -8.63
C LEU A 301 8.98 -7.71 -8.55
N PRO A 302 8.49 -7.33 -7.37
CA PRO A 302 8.03 -5.98 -7.12
C PRO A 302 9.20 -4.99 -7.19
N VAL A 303 8.88 -3.73 -7.50
CA VAL A 303 9.84 -2.65 -7.73
C VAL A 303 10.87 -2.49 -6.60
N TYR A 304 10.47 -2.66 -5.34
CA TYR A 304 11.37 -2.49 -4.19
C TYR A 304 12.42 -3.61 -4.04
N MET A 305 12.26 -4.74 -4.75
CA MET A 305 13.26 -5.82 -4.80
C MET A 305 14.24 -5.65 -5.97
N ILE A 306 14.00 -4.70 -6.88
CA ILE A 306 14.90 -4.48 -8.02
C ILE A 306 16.13 -3.70 -7.53
N PRO A 307 17.36 -4.22 -7.71
CA PRO A 307 18.60 -3.56 -7.31
C PRO A 307 18.75 -2.15 -7.89
N THR A 308 19.28 -1.21 -7.11
CA THR A 308 19.51 0.17 -7.55
C THR A 308 20.79 0.29 -8.37
N SER A 309 21.78 -0.57 -8.15
CA SER A 309 23.01 -0.63 -8.94
C SER A 309 23.31 -2.06 -9.45
N PHE A 310 24.03 -2.13 -10.57
CA PHE A 310 24.46 -3.38 -11.19
C PHE A 310 25.95 -3.30 -11.53
N ILE A 311 26.73 -4.28 -11.07
CA ILE A 311 28.17 -4.39 -11.28
C ILE A 311 28.43 -5.70 -12.02
N PHE A 312 28.98 -5.61 -13.22
CA PHE A 312 29.29 -6.77 -14.06
C PHE A 312 30.76 -7.17 -13.90
N LEU A 313 30.97 -8.45 -13.63
CA LEU A 313 32.29 -9.04 -13.42
C LEU A 313 32.46 -10.24 -14.35
N LYS A 314 33.65 -10.42 -14.93
CA LYS A 314 33.97 -11.66 -15.65
C LYS A 314 34.03 -12.86 -14.69
N GLN A 315 34.47 -12.62 -13.45
CA GLN A 315 34.56 -13.64 -12.43
C GLN A 315 34.45 -13.01 -11.04
N PHE A 316 33.82 -13.72 -10.11
CA PHE A 316 33.78 -13.29 -8.71
C PHE A 316 35.14 -13.40 -8.02
N PRO A 317 35.54 -12.40 -7.20
CA PRO A 317 36.71 -12.51 -6.35
C PRO A 317 36.49 -13.64 -5.33
N LEU A 318 37.53 -14.44 -5.11
CA LEU A 318 37.51 -15.56 -4.18
C LEU A 318 38.50 -15.29 -3.03
N THR A 319 38.09 -15.65 -1.82
CA THR A 319 38.97 -15.73 -0.65
C THR A 319 40.06 -16.79 -0.86
N ARG A 320 41.09 -16.78 -0.01
CA ARG A 320 42.16 -17.82 0.01
C ARG A 320 41.64 -19.26 0.16
N HIS A 321 40.41 -19.43 0.64
CA HIS A 321 39.75 -20.73 0.80
C HIS A 321 38.77 -21.08 -0.35
N GLY A 322 38.76 -20.30 -1.44
CA GLY A 322 37.93 -20.57 -2.62
C GLY A 322 36.45 -20.19 -2.49
N LYS A 323 36.03 -19.55 -1.38
CA LYS A 323 34.69 -18.98 -1.23
C LYS A 323 34.63 -17.58 -1.86
N ILE A 324 33.47 -17.12 -2.32
CA ILE A 324 33.30 -15.74 -2.80
C ILE A 324 33.68 -14.74 -1.70
N ASP A 325 34.50 -13.75 -2.06
CA ASP A 325 34.91 -12.67 -1.18
C ASP A 325 33.87 -11.53 -1.22
N LEU A 326 32.88 -11.61 -0.33
CA LEU A 326 31.83 -10.59 -0.23
C LEU A 326 32.37 -9.22 0.20
N ARG A 327 33.52 -9.17 0.90
CA ARG A 327 34.14 -7.89 1.29
C ARG A 327 34.74 -7.20 0.07
N SER A 328 35.49 -7.93 -0.76
CA SER A 328 36.00 -7.39 -2.01
C SER A 328 34.87 -6.95 -2.93
N LEU A 329 33.75 -7.68 -2.98
CA LEU A 329 32.56 -7.22 -3.71
C LEU A 329 32.00 -5.91 -3.14
N ALA A 330 31.86 -5.81 -1.81
CA ALA A 330 31.41 -4.58 -1.18
C ALA A 330 32.34 -3.37 -1.45
N GLU A 331 33.64 -3.59 -1.60
CA GLU A 331 34.61 -2.53 -1.95
C GLU A 331 34.51 -2.09 -3.42
N LEU A 332 33.97 -2.92 -4.31
CA LEU A 332 33.69 -2.54 -5.70
C LEU A 332 32.47 -1.60 -5.83
N GLN A 333 31.78 -1.30 -4.73
CA GLN A 333 30.69 -0.33 -4.70
C GLN A 333 31.22 1.05 -5.15
N GLY A 334 30.59 1.62 -6.17
CA GLY A 334 31.01 2.89 -6.79
C GLY A 334 32.00 2.75 -7.97
N ILE A 335 32.51 1.54 -8.26
CA ILE A 335 33.38 1.27 -9.43
C ILE A 335 32.58 0.75 -10.64
N GLY A 336 31.33 0.31 -10.42
CA GLY A 336 30.39 0.06 -11.50
C GLY A 336 30.28 1.33 -12.33
N LYS A 337 30.72 1.27 -13.59
CA LYS A 337 30.83 2.40 -14.52
C LYS A 337 29.72 3.41 -14.21
N LEU A 338 30.08 4.52 -13.58
CA LEU A 338 29.44 5.79 -13.86
C LEU A 338 29.71 6.00 -15.35
N THR A 339 28.90 5.38 -16.21
CA THR A 339 28.64 5.97 -17.51
C THR A 339 27.96 7.29 -17.19
N GLN A 340 28.76 8.30 -16.83
CA GLN A 340 28.40 9.65 -17.21
C GLN A 340 28.24 9.55 -18.72
N ALA A 341 27.01 9.36 -19.16
CA ALA A 341 26.65 9.71 -20.52
C ALA A 341 27.19 11.12 -20.73
N ASP A 342 27.80 11.39 -21.88
CA ASP A 342 28.28 12.72 -22.17
C ASP A 342 27.16 13.73 -21.86
N TYR A 343 27.46 14.69 -20.99
CA TYR A 343 26.47 15.61 -20.47
C TYR A 343 25.70 16.23 -21.64
N THR A 344 24.39 15.98 -21.67
CA THR A 344 23.50 16.49 -22.70
C THR A 344 22.49 17.42 -22.04
N ALA A 345 22.56 18.71 -22.40
CA ALA A 345 21.65 19.73 -21.89
C ALA A 345 20.19 19.48 -22.31
N PRO A 346 19.19 19.96 -21.53
CA PRO A 346 17.78 19.86 -21.90
C PRO A 346 17.47 20.55 -23.23
N ARG A 347 16.66 19.90 -24.06
CA ARG A 347 16.35 20.31 -25.44
C ARG A 347 15.09 21.17 -25.55
N ASN A 348 14.22 21.14 -24.55
CA ASN A 348 12.94 21.83 -24.53
C ASN A 348 12.51 22.18 -23.09
N ASP A 349 11.48 23.02 -22.96
CA ASP A 349 10.98 23.50 -21.68
C ASP A 349 10.52 22.38 -20.73
N LEU A 350 9.97 21.28 -21.27
CA LEU A 350 9.55 20.13 -20.46
C LEU A 350 10.77 19.45 -19.82
N GLU A 351 11.79 19.14 -20.62
CA GLU A 351 13.05 18.58 -20.12
C GLU A 351 13.71 19.53 -19.12
N SER A 352 13.72 20.85 -19.37
CA SER A 352 14.27 21.83 -18.42
C SER A 352 13.53 21.84 -17.08
N LYS A 353 12.21 21.69 -17.05
CA LYS A 353 11.43 21.56 -15.81
C LYS A 353 11.77 20.25 -15.08
N LEU A 354 11.84 19.15 -15.82
CA LEU A 354 12.17 17.84 -15.26
C LEU A 354 13.59 17.79 -14.67
N VAL A 355 14.58 18.40 -15.33
CA VAL A 355 15.94 18.60 -14.80
C VAL A 355 15.89 19.31 -13.45
N LYS A 356 15.19 20.45 -13.35
CA LYS A 356 15.07 21.20 -12.09
C LYS A 356 14.43 20.38 -10.97
N ILE A 357 13.43 19.57 -11.28
CA ILE A 357 12.81 18.66 -10.32
C ILE A 357 13.82 17.62 -9.83
N TRP A 358 14.56 16.98 -10.73
CA TRP A 358 15.58 15.98 -10.38
C TRP A 358 16.70 16.59 -9.56
N GLU A 359 17.23 17.72 -9.97
CA GLU A 359 18.27 18.47 -9.29
C GLU A 359 17.87 18.85 -7.86
N LYS A 360 16.62 19.29 -7.66
CA LYS A 360 16.07 19.57 -6.32
C LYS A 360 16.01 18.34 -5.42
N ILE A 361 15.79 17.15 -5.99
CA ILE A 361 15.55 15.91 -5.23
C ILE A 361 16.83 15.12 -4.99
N LEU A 362 17.67 15.00 -6.01
CA LEU A 362 18.93 14.24 -5.99
C LEU A 362 20.10 15.07 -5.47
N THR A 363 19.95 16.40 -5.35
CA THR A 363 21.00 17.33 -4.91
C THR A 363 22.31 17.25 -5.72
N THR A 364 22.24 16.62 -6.90
CA THR A 364 23.37 16.37 -7.80
C THR A 364 23.29 17.34 -8.98
N HIS A 365 24.43 17.91 -9.38
CA HIS A 365 24.51 18.90 -10.44
C HIS A 365 25.85 18.79 -11.20
N PRO A 366 25.88 19.02 -12.52
CA PRO A 366 24.72 19.15 -13.43
C PRO A 366 24.14 17.77 -13.81
N ILE A 367 22.83 17.70 -14.11
CA ILE A 367 22.15 16.49 -14.58
C ILE A 367 21.86 16.60 -16.09
N GLY A 368 22.38 15.66 -16.88
CA GLY A 368 22.11 15.51 -18.30
C GLY A 368 20.80 14.75 -18.59
N ILE A 369 20.20 14.97 -19.77
CA ILE A 369 18.89 14.37 -20.07
C ILE A 369 18.90 12.84 -20.25
N PHE A 370 20.08 12.27 -20.47
CA PHE A 370 20.30 10.83 -20.61
C PHE A 370 20.89 10.20 -19.35
N ASP A 371 21.14 10.98 -18.31
CA ASP A 371 21.60 10.44 -17.04
C ASP A 371 20.53 9.51 -16.48
N ASN A 372 20.97 8.32 -16.09
CA ASN A 372 20.08 7.33 -15.50
C ASN A 372 19.84 7.69 -14.04
N PHE A 373 18.57 7.89 -13.68
CA PHE A 373 18.10 8.25 -12.34
C PHE A 373 18.74 7.41 -11.25
N PHE A 374 18.83 6.09 -11.45
CA PHE A 374 19.35 5.18 -10.43
C PHE A 374 20.89 5.19 -10.34
N GLU A 375 21.57 5.53 -11.43
CA GLU A 375 23.04 5.61 -11.46
C GLU A 375 23.55 6.90 -10.81
N ILE A 376 22.73 7.97 -10.79
CA ILE A 376 23.03 9.25 -10.14
C ILE A 376 22.46 9.35 -8.71
N GLY A 377 22.22 8.21 -8.05
CA GLY A 377 21.80 8.16 -6.63
C GLY A 377 20.29 8.08 -6.40
N GLY A 378 19.47 8.02 -7.45
CA GLY A 378 18.03 7.85 -7.34
C GLY A 378 17.61 6.45 -6.88
N HIS A 379 16.46 6.37 -6.20
CA HIS A 379 15.83 5.13 -5.78
C HIS A 379 14.30 5.28 -5.73
N SER A 380 13.58 4.19 -5.44
CA SER A 380 12.10 4.14 -5.52
C SER A 380 11.38 5.23 -4.72
N LEU A 381 11.91 5.60 -3.55
CA LEU A 381 11.34 6.66 -2.72
C LEU A 381 11.59 8.06 -3.32
N LEU A 382 12.82 8.37 -3.74
CA LEU A 382 13.10 9.63 -4.46
C LEU A 382 12.29 9.72 -5.76
N LEU A 383 12.09 8.60 -6.45
CA LEU A 383 11.23 8.57 -7.62
C LEU A 383 9.77 8.90 -7.28
N SER A 384 9.26 8.42 -6.14
CA SER A 384 7.93 8.82 -5.64
C SER A 384 7.85 10.33 -5.38
N ARG A 385 8.93 10.96 -4.90
CA ARG A 385 9.01 12.44 -4.82
C ARG A 385 8.99 13.06 -6.21
N VAL A 386 9.79 12.56 -7.15
CA VAL A 386 9.83 13.06 -8.54
C VAL A 386 8.43 13.04 -9.14
N VAL A 387 7.73 11.90 -9.08
CA VAL A 387 6.37 11.75 -9.59
C VAL A 387 5.41 12.74 -8.90
N THR A 388 5.59 13.00 -7.61
CA THR A 388 4.79 13.98 -6.87
C THR A 388 5.02 15.41 -7.36
N TYR A 389 6.28 15.83 -7.56
CA TYR A 389 6.59 17.15 -8.11
C TYR A 389 6.17 17.30 -9.56
N VAL A 390 6.34 16.26 -10.38
CA VAL A 390 5.83 16.21 -11.75
C VAL A 390 4.31 16.40 -11.76
N HIS A 391 3.58 15.73 -10.89
CA HIS A 391 2.14 15.94 -10.75
C HIS A 391 1.81 17.37 -10.32
N LYS A 392 2.49 17.91 -9.30
CA LYS A 392 2.25 19.28 -8.78
C LYS A 392 2.53 20.37 -9.82
N GLU A 393 3.58 20.22 -10.62
CA GLU A 393 4.04 21.25 -11.56
C GLU A 393 3.46 21.10 -12.98
N LEU A 394 3.16 19.87 -13.41
CA LEU A 394 2.74 19.56 -14.78
C LEU A 394 1.33 18.98 -14.88
N ASN A 395 0.68 18.66 -13.75
CA ASN A 395 -0.65 18.04 -13.68
C ASN A 395 -0.74 16.70 -14.46
N VAL A 396 0.34 15.91 -14.42
CA VAL A 396 0.42 14.60 -15.08
C VAL A 396 0.73 13.51 -14.06
N LEU A 397 -0.04 12.43 -14.10
CA LEU A 397 0.22 11.22 -13.31
C LEU A 397 1.13 10.27 -14.08
N VAL A 398 2.32 10.01 -13.54
CA VAL A 398 3.27 9.04 -14.08
C VAL A 398 3.27 7.80 -13.19
N LYS A 399 3.05 6.62 -13.78
CA LYS A 399 3.15 5.36 -13.03
C LYS A 399 4.63 5.06 -12.77
N LEU A 400 4.94 4.70 -11.52
CA LEU A 400 6.28 4.29 -11.10
C LEU A 400 6.86 3.20 -12.02
N ALA A 401 6.08 2.16 -12.31
CA ALA A 401 6.51 1.05 -13.17
C ALA A 401 6.87 1.48 -14.60
N ASP A 402 6.25 2.54 -15.14
CA ASP A 402 6.56 3.03 -16.48
C ASP A 402 7.88 3.80 -16.48
N PHE A 403 8.15 4.60 -15.44
CA PHE A 403 9.44 5.27 -15.29
C PHE A 403 10.60 4.29 -15.16
N PHE A 404 10.42 3.18 -14.43
CA PHE A 404 11.48 2.17 -14.26
C PHE A 404 11.96 1.58 -15.60
N LYS A 405 11.14 1.62 -16.65
CA LYS A 405 11.50 1.18 -18.01
C LYS A 405 12.32 2.21 -18.78
N VAL A 406 12.20 3.49 -18.41
CA VAL A 406 12.85 4.62 -19.09
C VAL A 406 13.40 5.62 -18.07
N PRO A 407 14.41 5.24 -17.26
CA PRO A 407 14.84 5.99 -16.08
C PRO A 407 15.71 7.21 -16.39
N THR A 408 15.40 7.95 -17.44
CA THR A 408 16.12 9.16 -17.87
C THR A 408 15.15 10.33 -17.97
N ILE A 409 15.66 11.57 -17.96
CA ILE A 409 14.80 12.75 -18.16
C ILE A 409 14.17 12.73 -19.55
N ALA A 410 14.91 12.32 -20.59
CA ALA A 410 14.37 12.15 -21.93
C ALA A 410 13.25 11.09 -21.97
N GLY A 411 13.43 9.98 -21.25
CA GLY A 411 12.42 8.93 -21.08
C GLY A 411 11.17 9.41 -20.36
N LEU A 412 11.34 10.11 -19.24
CA LEU A 412 10.25 10.71 -18.47
C LEU A 412 9.52 11.79 -19.28
N ALA A 413 10.23 12.64 -20.03
CA ALA A 413 9.63 13.63 -20.91
C ALA A 413 8.74 12.97 -21.97
N ALA A 414 9.18 11.86 -22.56
CA ALA A 414 8.39 11.09 -23.51
C ALA A 414 7.14 10.47 -22.85
N LEU A 415 7.25 9.94 -21.62
CA LEU A 415 6.09 9.47 -20.85
C LEU A 415 5.11 10.60 -20.56
N VAL A 416 5.59 11.74 -20.06
CA VAL A 416 4.77 12.90 -19.72
C VAL A 416 4.07 13.44 -20.95
N ALA A 417 4.78 13.57 -22.08
CA ALA A 417 4.20 13.99 -23.35
C ALA A 417 3.09 13.03 -23.80
N LYS A 418 3.34 11.71 -23.74
CA LYS A 418 2.35 10.68 -24.10
C LYS A 418 1.10 10.74 -23.21
N THR A 419 1.25 11.01 -21.91
CA THR A 419 0.12 11.16 -20.98
C THR A 419 -0.58 12.52 -21.13
N GLN A 420 0.13 13.58 -21.54
CA GLN A 420 -0.47 14.88 -21.90
C GLN A 420 -1.36 14.78 -23.14
N TYR A 421 -1.05 13.89 -24.09
CA TYR A 421 -1.93 13.57 -25.21
C TYR A 421 -3.16 12.73 -24.80
N ASP A 422 -3.19 12.20 -23.58
CA ASP A 422 -4.36 11.55 -22.95
C ASP A 422 -5.21 12.55 -22.14
N TYR A 423 -4.92 13.86 -22.26
CA TYR A 423 -5.87 14.91 -21.93
C TYR A 423 -7.07 14.75 -22.87
N GLN A 424 -8.08 14.01 -22.43
CA GLN A 424 -9.40 14.11 -23.03
C GLN A 424 -9.80 15.57 -22.91
N GLU A 425 -9.96 16.25 -24.06
CA GLU A 425 -10.71 17.50 -24.07
C GLU A 425 -11.98 17.29 -23.23
N PRO A 426 -12.31 18.23 -22.33
CA PRO A 426 -13.53 18.12 -21.56
C PRO A 426 -14.67 17.80 -22.53
N ILE A 427 -15.38 16.70 -22.28
CA ILE A 427 -16.43 16.22 -23.19
C ILE A 427 -17.36 17.41 -23.42
N PRO A 428 -17.37 18.00 -24.63
CA PRO A 428 -18.12 19.22 -24.86
C PRO A 428 -19.59 18.90 -24.66
N ALA A 429 -20.32 19.81 -24.00
CA ALA A 429 -21.76 19.69 -23.92
C ALA A 429 -22.32 19.64 -25.34
N ILE A 430 -22.94 18.52 -25.70
CA ILE A 430 -23.55 18.36 -27.01
C ILE A 430 -24.85 19.17 -27.06
N ILE A 431 -25.17 19.70 -28.24
CA ILE A 431 -26.46 20.35 -28.48
C ILE A 431 -27.57 19.30 -28.33
N GLN A 432 -28.69 19.68 -27.72
CA GLN A 432 -29.84 18.80 -27.54
C GLN A 432 -30.34 18.30 -28.90
N GLN A 433 -30.41 16.98 -29.06
CA GLN A 433 -30.88 16.29 -30.26
C GLN A 433 -32.07 15.39 -29.93
N LYS A 434 -32.81 15.00 -30.97
CA LYS A 434 -33.94 14.07 -30.85
C LYS A 434 -33.52 12.65 -30.48
N SER A 435 -32.29 12.26 -30.82
CA SER A 435 -31.71 10.95 -30.53
C SER A 435 -30.19 11.05 -30.55
N TYR A 436 -29.53 10.19 -29.79
CA TYR A 436 -28.07 10.13 -29.71
C TYR A 436 -27.57 8.73 -30.09
N PRO A 437 -26.33 8.60 -30.61
CA PRO A 437 -25.72 7.29 -30.77
C PRO A 437 -25.58 6.60 -29.41
N MET A 438 -25.83 5.30 -29.37
CA MET A 438 -25.50 4.49 -28.19
C MET A 438 -23.98 4.34 -28.05
N SER A 439 -23.50 4.31 -26.81
CA SER A 439 -22.12 3.91 -26.53
C SER A 439 -21.87 2.45 -26.93
N HIS A 440 -20.61 2.05 -27.09
CA HIS A 440 -20.26 0.66 -27.38
C HIS A 440 -20.81 -0.32 -26.32
N GLY A 441 -20.80 0.08 -25.05
CA GLY A 441 -21.37 -0.72 -23.96
C GLY A 441 -22.89 -0.84 -24.05
N GLN A 442 -23.58 0.27 -24.30
CA GLN A 442 -25.04 0.27 -24.50
C GLN A 442 -25.44 -0.60 -25.70
N ARG A 443 -24.73 -0.48 -26.84
CA ARG A 443 -24.99 -1.31 -28.03
C ARG A 443 -24.84 -2.80 -27.74
N ARG A 444 -23.80 -3.19 -26.99
CA ARG A 444 -23.58 -4.59 -26.60
C ARG A 444 -24.74 -5.11 -25.75
N LEU A 445 -25.15 -4.38 -24.72
CA LEU A 445 -26.24 -4.81 -23.83
C LEU A 445 -27.58 -4.86 -24.58
N TRP A 446 -27.86 -3.83 -25.37
CA TRP A 446 -29.09 -3.77 -26.17
C TRP A 446 -29.14 -4.86 -27.26
N ALA A 447 -27.99 -5.30 -27.80
CA ALA A 447 -27.95 -6.45 -28.71
C ALA A 447 -28.31 -7.77 -28.04
N LEU A 448 -28.00 -7.95 -26.74
CA LEU A 448 -28.38 -9.14 -25.99
C LEU A 448 -29.90 -9.24 -25.79
N GLU A 449 -30.58 -8.10 -25.71
CA GLU A 449 -32.04 -8.01 -25.64
C GLU A 449 -32.72 -8.65 -26.88
N PHE A 450 -32.08 -8.61 -28.06
CA PHE A 450 -32.60 -9.29 -29.26
C PHE A 450 -32.47 -10.81 -29.22
N LEU A 451 -31.53 -11.34 -28.44
CA LEU A 451 -31.33 -12.78 -28.29
C LEU A 451 -32.34 -13.35 -27.29
N ASP A 452 -32.67 -12.63 -26.23
CA ASP A 452 -33.71 -12.98 -25.26
C ASP A 452 -34.32 -11.73 -24.61
N ARG A 453 -35.51 -11.34 -25.09
CA ARG A 453 -36.26 -10.14 -24.64
C ARG A 453 -36.77 -10.20 -23.19
N ASN A 454 -36.61 -11.34 -22.52
CA ASN A 454 -37.09 -11.52 -21.14
C ASN A 454 -35.97 -11.99 -20.20
N HIS A 455 -34.70 -11.79 -20.56
CA HIS A 455 -33.59 -12.13 -19.68
C HIS A 455 -33.43 -11.10 -18.57
N ASN A 456 -33.02 -11.53 -17.37
CA ASN A 456 -32.60 -10.62 -16.29
C ASN A 456 -31.11 -10.78 -15.92
N ALA A 457 -30.26 -11.19 -16.86
CA ALA A 457 -28.86 -11.47 -16.59
C ALA A 457 -28.06 -10.25 -16.11
N TYR A 458 -28.55 -9.03 -16.40
CA TYR A 458 -27.93 -7.76 -16.05
C TYR A 458 -28.78 -6.89 -15.12
N GLY A 459 -29.88 -7.42 -14.57
CA GLY A 459 -30.61 -6.72 -13.52
C GLY A 459 -29.78 -6.61 -12.24
N MET A 460 -29.92 -5.49 -11.54
CA MET A 460 -29.22 -5.22 -10.29
C MET A 460 -30.22 -5.15 -9.13
N PRO A 461 -30.90 -6.26 -8.77
CA PRO A 461 -31.90 -6.23 -7.73
C PRO A 461 -31.26 -6.00 -6.37
N SER A 462 -31.88 -5.17 -5.54
CA SER A 462 -31.45 -4.98 -4.16
C SER A 462 -32.64 -4.82 -3.23
N ALA A 463 -32.46 -5.22 -1.97
CA ALA A 463 -33.49 -5.16 -0.95
C ALA A 463 -32.90 -4.55 0.33
N TYR A 464 -33.56 -3.53 0.86
CA TYR A 464 -33.12 -2.80 2.04
C TYR A 464 -34.22 -2.74 3.08
N LEU A 465 -33.87 -3.02 4.34
CA LEU A 465 -34.75 -2.85 5.48
C LEU A 465 -34.54 -1.45 6.07
N PHE A 466 -35.62 -0.66 6.12
CA PHE A 466 -35.66 0.65 6.76
C PHE A 466 -36.44 0.55 8.05
N ASN A 467 -35.83 0.99 9.15
CA ASN A 467 -36.48 1.09 10.46
C ASN A 467 -36.54 2.57 10.87
N GLY A 468 -37.71 3.03 11.27
CA GLY A 468 -38.01 4.42 11.63
C GLY A 468 -39.23 4.98 10.89
N ASP A 469 -39.54 6.24 11.17
CA ASP A 469 -40.64 6.95 10.52
C ASP A 469 -40.21 7.37 9.09
N LEU A 470 -40.89 6.84 8.08
CA LEU A 470 -40.62 7.15 6.68
C LEU A 470 -41.71 8.08 6.12
N ASN A 471 -41.31 9.27 5.67
CA ASN A 471 -42.19 10.14 4.89
C ASN A 471 -42.25 9.63 3.44
N ILE A 472 -43.29 8.86 3.12
CA ILE A 472 -43.48 8.22 1.81
C ILE A 472 -43.52 9.25 0.67
N ALA A 473 -44.19 10.38 0.88
CA ALA A 473 -44.26 11.43 -0.14
C ALA A 473 -42.89 12.05 -0.42
N ALA A 474 -42.08 12.29 0.60
CA ALA A 474 -40.72 12.77 0.43
C ALA A 474 -39.82 11.73 -0.24
N PHE A 475 -39.99 10.45 0.11
CA PHE A 475 -39.27 9.33 -0.48
C PHE A 475 -39.53 9.20 -1.99
N GLU A 476 -40.80 9.24 -2.41
CA GLU A 476 -41.16 9.21 -3.83
C GLU A 476 -40.67 10.44 -4.59
N ASN A 477 -40.80 11.64 -4.00
CA ASN A 477 -40.26 12.87 -4.58
C ASN A 477 -38.73 12.82 -4.76
N ALA A 478 -38.00 12.15 -3.87
CA ALA A 478 -36.55 11.98 -4.01
C ALA A 478 -36.19 11.20 -5.29
N PHE A 479 -36.93 10.12 -5.59
CA PHE A 479 -36.72 9.36 -6.83
C PHE A 479 -37.14 10.13 -8.07
N GLN A 480 -38.26 10.86 -8.02
CA GLN A 480 -38.67 11.71 -9.15
C GLN A 480 -37.61 12.79 -9.45
N ASN A 481 -37.00 13.38 -8.42
CA ASN A 481 -35.90 14.32 -8.59
C ASN A 481 -34.62 13.65 -9.13
N LEU A 482 -34.33 12.42 -8.70
CA LEU A 482 -33.20 11.64 -9.21
C LEU A 482 -33.37 11.36 -10.71
N ILE A 483 -34.55 10.90 -11.14
CA ILE A 483 -34.86 10.61 -12.54
C ILE A 483 -34.81 11.90 -13.38
N LYS A 484 -35.34 13.01 -12.85
CA LYS A 484 -35.27 14.31 -13.51
C LYS A 484 -33.82 14.80 -13.70
N ARG A 485 -32.97 14.58 -12.69
CA ARG A 485 -31.55 14.99 -12.71
C ARG A 485 -30.70 14.14 -13.66
N HIS A 486 -30.95 12.83 -13.73
CA HIS A 486 -30.08 11.88 -14.43
C HIS A 486 -30.72 11.37 -15.72
N GLU A 487 -30.17 11.81 -16.86
CA GLU A 487 -30.72 11.55 -18.19
C GLU A 487 -30.90 10.05 -18.50
N ILE A 488 -29.96 9.23 -18.04
CA ILE A 488 -29.98 7.78 -18.27
C ILE A 488 -31.22 7.09 -17.67
N LEU A 489 -31.75 7.61 -16.56
CA LEU A 489 -32.96 7.06 -15.92
C LEU A 489 -34.25 7.41 -16.68
N ARG A 490 -34.15 8.38 -17.60
CA ARG A 490 -35.20 8.82 -18.52
C ARG A 490 -34.82 8.55 -19.98
N THR A 491 -34.00 7.52 -20.24
CA THR A 491 -33.53 7.14 -21.58
C THR A 491 -34.14 5.82 -22.03
N THR A 492 -34.63 5.75 -23.27
CA THR A 492 -34.99 4.49 -23.94
C THR A 492 -34.11 4.25 -25.17
N PHE A 493 -34.13 3.02 -25.68
CA PHE A 493 -33.25 2.54 -26.74
C PHE A 493 -34.06 1.98 -27.91
N THR A 494 -33.77 2.41 -29.14
CA THR A 494 -34.53 1.98 -30.32
C THR A 494 -33.68 1.99 -31.60
N LEU A 495 -34.26 1.52 -32.71
CA LEU A 495 -33.68 1.67 -34.05
C LEU A 495 -34.25 2.91 -34.73
N ILE A 496 -33.36 3.78 -35.21
CA ILE A 496 -33.70 4.87 -36.13
C ILE A 496 -32.86 4.66 -37.37
N ASP A 497 -33.51 4.51 -38.53
CA ASP A 497 -32.83 4.25 -39.83
C ASP A 497 -31.86 3.05 -39.78
N ASN A 498 -32.27 1.96 -39.12
CA ASN A 498 -31.46 0.76 -38.86
C ASN A 498 -30.19 0.98 -38.00
N GLU A 499 -30.06 2.14 -37.33
CA GLU A 499 -29.00 2.38 -36.35
C GLU A 499 -29.54 2.33 -34.90
N PRO A 500 -28.83 1.63 -33.99
CA PRO A 500 -29.16 1.66 -32.56
C PRO A 500 -28.88 3.03 -31.96
N ARG A 501 -29.94 3.68 -31.47
CA ARG A 501 -29.95 5.02 -30.89
C ARG A 501 -30.63 5.06 -29.52
N GLN A 502 -30.19 5.99 -28.69
CA GLN A 502 -30.82 6.31 -27.40
C GLN A 502 -31.65 7.59 -27.52
N ILE A 503 -32.81 7.60 -26.87
CA ILE A 503 -33.74 8.72 -26.80
C ILE A 503 -33.85 9.16 -25.35
N VAL A 504 -33.46 10.40 -25.08
CA VAL A 504 -33.51 11.00 -23.74
C VAL A 504 -34.82 11.78 -23.62
N HIS A 505 -35.75 11.29 -22.81
CA HIS A 505 -37.10 11.88 -22.63
C HIS A 505 -37.07 13.03 -21.64
N GLU A 506 -37.72 14.16 -21.93
CA GLU A 506 -37.76 15.31 -21.01
C GLU A 506 -38.38 14.95 -19.64
N GLN A 507 -39.39 14.09 -19.67
CA GLN A 507 -40.04 13.54 -18.49
C GLN A 507 -40.34 12.07 -18.72
N MET A 508 -40.27 11.29 -17.65
CA MET A 508 -40.63 9.88 -17.66
C MET A 508 -41.52 9.61 -16.46
N ASN A 509 -42.63 8.93 -16.68
CA ASN A 509 -43.57 8.60 -15.62
C ASN A 509 -42.92 7.57 -14.69
N PHE A 510 -42.80 7.92 -13.41
CA PHE A 510 -42.27 7.05 -12.39
C PHE A 510 -43.08 7.19 -11.11
N ALA A 511 -43.42 6.05 -10.52
CA ALA A 511 -44.09 5.96 -9.24
C ALA A 511 -43.48 4.83 -8.42
N VAL A 512 -43.38 5.04 -7.11
CA VAL A 512 -42.99 3.97 -6.18
C VAL A 512 -44.22 3.08 -5.97
N GLN A 513 -44.11 1.80 -6.32
CA GLN A 513 -45.20 0.86 -6.06
C GLN A 513 -45.23 0.52 -4.57
N GLN A 514 -46.39 0.69 -3.93
CA GLN A 514 -46.52 0.51 -2.49
C GLN A 514 -47.36 -0.73 -2.17
N ILE A 515 -46.88 -1.53 -1.23
CA ILE A 515 -47.58 -2.71 -0.72
C ILE A 515 -47.65 -2.59 0.81
N ASP A 516 -48.85 -2.52 1.38
CA ASP A 516 -49.03 -2.50 2.84
C ASP A 516 -49.32 -3.91 3.35
N LEU A 517 -48.40 -4.47 4.13
CA LEU A 517 -48.51 -5.81 4.73
C LEU A 517 -48.87 -5.76 6.22
N THR A 518 -49.15 -4.59 6.79
CA THR A 518 -49.38 -4.42 8.23
C THR A 518 -50.46 -5.34 8.81
N GLU A 519 -51.51 -5.63 8.04
CA GLU A 519 -52.66 -6.47 8.45
C GLU A 519 -52.56 -7.94 7.99
N TYR A 520 -51.43 -8.37 7.40
CA TYR A 520 -51.28 -9.74 6.89
C TYR A 520 -50.58 -10.63 7.92
N GLU A 521 -51.13 -11.82 8.20
CA GLU A 521 -50.54 -12.76 9.17
C GLU A 521 -49.29 -13.49 8.63
N ASN A 522 -49.19 -13.67 7.31
CA ASN A 522 -48.10 -14.41 6.64
C ASN A 522 -47.06 -13.49 5.97
N GLN A 523 -46.74 -12.34 6.58
CA GLN A 523 -45.82 -11.34 6.00
C GLN A 523 -44.51 -11.95 5.49
N LYS A 524 -43.89 -12.86 6.25
CA LYS A 524 -42.59 -13.48 5.87
C LYS A 524 -42.62 -14.19 4.53
N GLU A 525 -43.68 -14.96 4.26
CA GLU A 525 -43.81 -15.69 2.99
C GLU A 525 -44.05 -14.73 1.82
N ILE A 526 -44.86 -13.69 2.04
CA ILE A 526 -45.14 -12.66 1.04
C ILE A 526 -43.87 -11.86 0.72
N ILE A 527 -43.08 -11.48 1.72
CA ILE A 527 -41.80 -10.78 1.56
C ILE A 527 -40.81 -11.64 0.75
N ALA A 528 -40.67 -12.93 1.10
CA ALA A 528 -39.76 -13.83 0.38
C ALA A 528 -40.16 -13.96 -1.10
N LYS A 529 -41.46 -14.08 -1.39
CA LYS A 529 -41.98 -14.09 -2.76
C LYS A 529 -41.74 -12.75 -3.47
N ALA A 530 -41.95 -11.63 -2.78
CA ALA A 530 -41.73 -10.29 -3.35
C ALA A 530 -40.25 -10.05 -3.71
N ILE A 531 -39.32 -10.42 -2.84
CA ILE A 531 -37.86 -10.34 -3.11
C ILE A 531 -37.50 -11.23 -4.30
N HIS A 532 -38.00 -12.47 -4.33
CA HIS A 532 -37.73 -13.40 -5.43
C HIS A 532 -38.28 -12.93 -6.77
N ASN A 533 -39.49 -12.35 -6.77
CA ASN A 533 -40.09 -11.78 -7.97
C ASN A 533 -39.34 -10.53 -8.42
N ASN A 534 -38.92 -9.68 -7.48
CA ASN A 534 -38.11 -8.50 -7.76
C ASN A 534 -36.78 -8.86 -8.43
N ALA A 535 -36.12 -9.93 -7.97
CA ALA A 535 -34.89 -10.44 -8.58
C ALA A 535 -35.07 -11.00 -10.00
N LYS A 536 -36.31 -11.16 -10.47
CA LYS A 536 -36.66 -11.62 -11.82
C LYS A 536 -37.28 -10.53 -12.68
N THR A 537 -37.41 -9.31 -12.15
CA THR A 537 -37.99 -8.19 -12.89
C THR A 537 -37.16 -7.89 -14.13
N THR A 538 -37.82 -7.85 -15.28
CA THR A 538 -37.22 -7.42 -16.55
C THR A 538 -37.62 -5.98 -16.87
N PHE A 539 -36.92 -5.39 -17.82
CA PHE A 539 -37.15 -4.02 -18.28
C PHE A 539 -37.37 -4.03 -19.80
N ASN A 540 -38.42 -3.36 -20.27
CA ASN A 540 -38.54 -3.09 -21.69
C ASN A 540 -37.71 -1.84 -22.04
N LEU A 541 -36.52 -2.07 -22.61
CA LEU A 541 -35.56 -1.02 -22.95
C LEU A 541 -36.07 0.00 -23.99
N GLU A 542 -37.14 -0.31 -24.73
CA GLU A 542 -37.74 0.57 -25.73
C GLU A 542 -38.74 1.57 -25.10
N THR A 543 -39.36 1.22 -23.97
CA THR A 543 -40.52 1.96 -23.44
C THR A 543 -40.46 2.31 -21.96
N GLU A 544 -39.68 1.61 -21.14
CA GLU A 544 -39.68 1.75 -19.68
C GLU A 544 -38.45 2.50 -19.15
N THR A 545 -38.56 3.04 -17.93
CA THR A 545 -37.40 3.49 -17.15
C THR A 545 -36.54 2.30 -16.74
N LEU A 546 -35.23 2.52 -16.63
CA LEU A 546 -34.27 1.50 -16.19
C LEU A 546 -34.22 1.32 -14.65
N LEU A 547 -35.30 1.70 -13.96
CA LEU A 547 -35.41 1.67 -12.50
C LEU A 547 -36.85 1.33 -12.09
N LYS A 548 -37.02 0.29 -11.26
CA LYS A 548 -38.30 0.00 -10.59
C LYS A 548 -38.05 0.09 -9.08
N VAL A 549 -39.01 0.63 -8.34
CA VAL A 549 -38.92 0.74 -6.88
C VAL A 549 -40.22 0.28 -6.26
N ASN A 550 -40.13 -0.70 -5.37
CA ASN A 550 -41.26 -1.20 -4.57
C ASN A 550 -41.00 -0.90 -3.10
N LEU A 551 -41.99 -0.31 -2.41
CA LEU A 551 -41.96 -0.05 -0.97
C LEU A 551 -42.99 -0.95 -0.28
N ILE A 552 -42.50 -1.90 0.51
CA ILE A 552 -43.32 -2.82 1.30
C ILE A 552 -43.34 -2.33 2.74
N LYS A 553 -44.52 -1.94 3.24
CA LYS A 553 -44.70 -1.51 4.63
C LYS A 553 -45.03 -2.71 5.52
N LEU A 554 -44.22 -2.92 6.55
CA LEU A 554 -44.35 -4.05 7.48
C LEU A 554 -45.02 -3.67 8.79
N SER A 555 -44.72 -2.46 9.28
CA SER A 555 -45.29 -1.88 10.50
C SER A 555 -45.32 -0.35 10.37
N LYS A 556 -45.73 0.37 11.42
CA LYS A 556 -45.69 1.84 11.45
C LYS A 556 -44.27 2.38 11.20
N GLN A 557 -43.24 1.64 11.60
CA GLN A 557 -41.84 2.07 11.59
C GLN A 557 -40.90 1.08 10.90
N SER A 558 -41.42 0.21 10.04
CA SER A 558 -40.59 -0.78 9.35
C SER A 558 -41.05 -0.99 7.92
N TYR A 559 -40.12 -0.89 6.98
CA TYR A 559 -40.35 -0.93 5.55
C TYR A 559 -39.24 -1.72 4.86
N ILE A 560 -39.58 -2.43 3.79
CA ILE A 560 -38.61 -2.99 2.86
C ILE A 560 -38.71 -2.22 1.55
N VAL A 561 -37.57 -1.73 1.06
CA VAL A 561 -37.45 -1.13 -0.27
C VAL A 561 -36.78 -2.14 -1.19
N LEU A 562 -37.42 -2.43 -2.32
CA LEU A 562 -36.89 -3.28 -3.39
C LEU A 562 -36.59 -2.42 -4.62
N PHE A 563 -35.44 -2.66 -5.23
CA PHE A 563 -34.98 -2.04 -6.48
C PHE A 563 -34.85 -3.07 -7.60
#